data_AF-A0A7X8AMA8-F1
#
_entry.id   AF-A0A7X8AMA8-F1
#
_cell.length_a   1.000
_cell.length_b   1.000
_cell.length_c   1.000
_cell.angle_alpha   90.00
_cell.angle_beta   90.00
_cell.angle_gamma   90.00
#
_symmetry.space_group_name_H-M   'P 1'
#
loop_
_entity.id
_entity.type
_entity.pdbx_description
1 polymer ?
#
loop_
_entity_poly.entity_id
_entity_poly.type
_entity_poly.pdbx_seq_one_letter_code
_entity_poly.pdbx_strand_id
1 'polypeptide(L)'
;MILARVLGSVESTVKHLQYEGLKLLYVQPLDARSGMPAGDKLIAVDSVDAGAGDLVLVLEEGRSTWEAVGREMGPINRAVIGVVDAVEWFSPAGGAQRPPGPPAP
;
A
#
# COMPACT_ATOMS: atom_id res chain seq x y z
N MET A 1 0.40 6.37 -7.02
CA MET A 1 -0.29 5.28 -6.29
C MET A 1 0.41 3.97 -6.61
N ILE A 2 0.46 3.05 -5.65
CA ILE A 2 1.10 1.75 -5.79
C ILE A 2 0.20 0.65 -5.22
N LEU A 3 0.39 -0.57 -5.74
CA LEU A 3 -0.20 -1.77 -5.17
C LEU A 3 0.70 -2.27 -4.04
N ALA A 4 0.12 -2.62 -2.89
CA ALA A 4 0.88 -3.16 -1.77
C ALA A 4 0.09 -4.23 -1.02
N ARG A 5 0.80 -5.10 -0.30
CA ARG A 5 0.20 -6.05 0.65
C ARG A 5 0.45 -5.59 2.07
N VAL A 6 -0.58 -5.60 2.91
CA VAL A 6 -0.45 -5.28 4.33
C VAL A 6 0.23 -6.44 5.05
N LEU A 7 1.34 -6.16 5.71
CA LEU A 7 2.08 -7.12 6.54
C LEU A 7 1.58 -7.10 8.00
N GLY A 8 1.05 -5.98 8.45
CA GLY A 8 0.53 -5.79 9.81
C GLY A 8 0.37 -4.31 10.15
N SER A 9 0.13 -4.03 11.42
CA SER A 9 0.03 -2.66 11.95
C SER A 9 1.30 -2.27 12.71
N VAL A 10 1.54 -0.97 12.82
CA VAL A 10 2.61 -0.40 13.63
C VAL A 10 2.01 0.54 14.66
N GLU A 11 2.48 0.42 15.90
CA GLU A 11 2.15 1.36 16.96
C GLU A 11 3.35 2.24 17.29
N SER A 12 3.06 3.50 17.61
CA SER A 12 4.03 4.43 18.16
C SER A 12 3.36 5.19 19.29
N THR A 13 4.05 5.34 20.42
CA THR A 13 3.58 6.15 21.56
C THR A 13 3.99 7.61 21.42
N VAL A 14 5.04 7.90 20.66
CA VAL A 14 5.55 9.25 20.41
C VAL A 14 5.56 9.50 18.91
N LYS A 15 4.62 10.32 18.44
CA LYS A 15 4.44 10.65 17.03
C LYS A 15 4.02 12.11 16.87
N HIS A 16 4.12 12.61 15.64
CA HIS A 16 3.63 13.94 15.33
C HIS A 16 2.10 13.99 15.50
N LEU A 17 1.56 15.11 16.00
CA LEU A 17 0.13 15.26 16.35
C LEU A 17 -0.84 14.89 15.21
N GLN A 18 -0.42 15.09 13.96
CA GLN A 18 -1.19 14.73 12.76
C GLN A 18 -1.45 13.21 12.64
N TYR A 19 -0.63 12.36 13.28
CA TYR A 19 -0.78 10.91 13.31
C TYR A 19 -1.58 10.41 14.52
N GLU A 20 -2.05 11.29 15.42
CA GLU A 20 -2.83 10.87 16.58
C GLU A 20 -4.15 10.24 16.17
N GLY A 21 -4.52 9.13 16.82
CA GLY A 21 -5.74 8.39 16.49
C GLY A 21 -5.79 7.75 15.09
N LEU A 22 -4.70 7.80 14.32
CA LEU A 22 -4.60 7.16 13.01
C LEU A 22 -3.89 5.80 13.12
N LYS A 23 -4.46 4.81 12.44
CA LYS A 23 -3.89 3.46 12.34
C LYS A 23 -2.78 3.45 11.30
N LEU A 24 -1.60 2.93 11.67
CA LEU A 24 -0.46 2.80 10.77
C LEU A 24 -0.33 1.36 10.31
N LEU A 25 -0.14 1.17 9.02
CA LEU A 25 0.06 -0.12 8.38
C LEU A 25 1.48 -0.25 7.86
N TYR A 26 2.09 -1.39 8.14
CA TYR A 26 3.32 -1.81 7.49
C TYR A 26 2.97 -2.60 6.24
N VAL A 27 3.39 -2.11 5.08
CA VAL A 27 3.00 -2.70 3.80
C VAL A 27 4.22 -2.98 2.92
N GLN A 28 4.12 -4.04 2.12
CA GLN A 28 5.10 -4.40 1.11
C GLN A 28 4.55 -3.98 -0.26
N PRO A 29 5.17 -3.03 -0.96
CA PRO A 29 4.80 -2.75 -2.35
C PRO A 29 4.97 -4.00 -3.21
N LEU A 30 4.11 -4.13 -4.21
CA LEU A 30 4.12 -5.22 -5.17
C LEU A 30 4.36 -4.66 -6.56
N ASP A 31 5.17 -5.35 -7.35
CA ASP A 31 5.20 -5.12 -8.78
C ASP A 31 3.84 -5.49 -9.35
N ALA A 32 3.21 -4.54 -10.03
CA ALA A 32 1.84 -4.73 -10.48
C ALA A 32 1.76 -5.92 -11.44
N ARG A 33 2.70 -6.04 -12.39
CA ARG A 33 2.65 -7.06 -13.46
C ARG A 33 2.85 -8.49 -12.96
N SER A 34 3.72 -8.69 -11.98
CA SER A 34 4.11 -10.01 -11.48
C SER A 34 3.46 -10.38 -10.14
N GLY A 35 2.95 -9.39 -9.39
CA GLY A 35 2.44 -9.57 -8.04
C GLY A 35 3.52 -9.86 -6.99
N MET A 36 4.80 -9.82 -7.40
CA MET A 36 5.93 -10.11 -6.51
C MET A 36 6.28 -8.88 -5.67
N PRO A 37 6.84 -9.06 -4.45
CA PRO A 37 7.38 -7.97 -3.66
C PRO A 37 8.35 -7.09 -4.46
N ALA A 38 8.15 -5.78 -4.39
CA ALA A 38 9.00 -4.78 -5.03
C ALA A 38 9.35 -3.67 -4.04
N GLY A 39 10.58 -3.15 -4.14
CA GLY A 39 11.04 -2.03 -3.32
C GLY A 39 11.04 -2.29 -1.82
N ASP A 40 11.26 -1.20 -1.07
CA ASP A 40 11.31 -1.23 0.38
C ASP A 40 9.90 -1.26 0.99
N LYS A 41 9.77 -1.97 2.11
CA LYS A 41 8.55 -1.94 2.92
C LYS A 41 8.37 -0.56 3.52
N LEU A 42 7.13 -0.12 3.58
CA LEU A 42 6.79 1.25 3.94
C LEU A 42 5.65 1.32 4.94
N ILE A 43 5.50 2.49 5.54
CA ILE A 43 4.39 2.81 6.44
C ILE A 43 3.37 3.65 5.67
N ALA A 44 2.10 3.28 5.78
CA ALA A 44 0.98 4.04 5.27
C ALA A 44 -0.07 4.20 6.35
N VAL A 45 -0.77 5.34 6.36
CA VAL A 45 -1.94 5.54 7.21
C VAL A 45 -3.13 4.78 6.61
N ASP A 46 -3.88 4.09 7.45
CA ASP A 46 -5.12 3.44 7.05
C ASP A 46 -6.28 4.44 7.04
N SER A 47 -6.98 4.56 5.91
CA SER A 47 -8.23 5.34 5.81
C SER A 47 -9.47 4.48 5.51
N VAL A 48 -9.29 3.17 5.33
CA VAL A 48 -10.33 2.26 4.82
C VAL A 48 -10.52 1.00 5.68
N ASP A 49 -9.84 0.93 6.81
CA ASP A 49 -9.83 -0.20 7.75
C ASP A 49 -9.30 -1.51 7.17
N ALA A 50 -8.13 -1.44 6.52
CA ALA A 50 -7.45 -2.62 5.99
C ALA A 50 -6.76 -3.46 7.09
N GLY A 51 -6.74 -4.78 6.90
CA GLY A 51 -6.14 -5.77 7.80
C GLY A 51 -4.85 -6.39 7.24
N ALA A 52 -4.15 -7.14 8.10
CA ALA A 52 -2.97 -7.90 7.67
C ALA A 52 -3.35 -8.97 6.63
N GLY A 53 -2.58 -9.05 5.55
CA GLY A 53 -2.83 -9.94 4.42
C GLY A 53 -3.56 -9.29 3.26
N ASP A 54 -4.26 -8.17 3.50
CA ASP A 54 -5.04 -7.48 2.47
C ASP A 54 -4.15 -6.91 1.37
N LEU A 55 -4.66 -6.97 0.15
CA LEU A 55 -4.11 -6.26 -0.99
C LEU A 55 -4.73 -4.86 -1.01
N VAL A 56 -3.89 -3.83 -1.11
CA VAL A 56 -4.33 -2.45 -0.94
C VAL A 56 -3.73 -1.53 -1.99
N LEU A 57 -4.45 -0.44 -2.27
CA LEU A 57 -3.98 0.67 -3.09
C LEU A 57 -3.50 1.80 -2.18
N VAL A 58 -2.26 2.22 -2.37
CA VAL A 58 -1.60 3.24 -1.54
C VAL A 58 -1.33 4.48 -2.36
N LEU A 59 -1.74 5.65 -1.85
CA LEU A 59 -1.29 6.94 -2.36
C LEU A 59 0.16 7.18 -1.94
N GLU A 60 0.92 7.74 -2.87
CA GLU A 60 2.26 8.22 -2.61
C GLU A 60 2.28 9.72 -2.81
N GLU A 61 2.61 10.43 -1.73
CA GLU A 61 2.85 11.86 -1.67
C GLU A 61 1.65 12.73 -2.08
N GLY A 62 1.82 14.04 -1.94
CA GLY A 62 0.86 15.03 -2.38
C GLY A 62 -0.40 15.17 -1.52
N ARG A 63 -1.24 16.12 -1.93
CA ARG A 63 -2.42 16.58 -1.20
C ARG A 63 -3.48 15.50 -0.97
N SER A 64 -3.62 14.59 -1.94
CA SER A 64 -4.59 13.49 -1.89
C SER A 64 -4.39 12.59 -0.66
N THR A 65 -3.15 12.47 -0.19
CA THR A 65 -2.83 11.69 1.02
C THR A 65 -3.49 12.29 2.26
N TRP A 66 -3.46 13.61 2.43
CA TRP A 66 -4.06 14.28 3.60
C TRP A 66 -5.58 14.24 3.56
N GLU A 67 -6.15 14.47 2.38
CA GLU A 67 -7.60 14.42 2.17
C GLU A 67 -8.15 13.02 2.46
N ALA A 68 -7.45 11.97 2.03
CA ALA A 68 -7.85 10.59 2.29
C ALA A 68 -7.94 10.26 3.79
N VAL A 69 -7.07 10.83 4.63
CA VAL A 69 -7.02 10.55 6.07
C VAL A 69 -7.75 11.60 6.91
N GLY A 70 -8.48 12.53 6.28
CA GLY A 70 -9.22 13.59 6.96
C GLY A 70 -8.33 14.56 7.74
N ARG A 71 -7.12 14.83 7.24
CA ARG A 71 -6.16 15.76 7.86
C ARG A 71 -5.88 16.95 6.96
N GLU A 72 -5.39 18.01 7.59
CA GLU A 72 -4.81 19.15 6.87
C GLU A 72 -3.37 18.82 6.44
N MET A 73 -2.70 19.77 5.77
CA MET A 73 -1.32 19.63 5.33
C MET A 73 -0.39 19.24 6.50
N GLY A 74 0.31 18.11 6.36
CA GLY A 74 1.14 17.56 7.42
C GLY A 74 2.17 16.52 6.95
N PRO A 75 2.92 15.91 7.87
CA PRO A 75 4.00 14.98 7.54
C PRO A 75 3.51 13.58 7.13
N ILE A 76 2.25 13.45 6.71
CA ILE A 76 1.68 12.20 6.20
C ILE A 76 1.93 12.16 4.70
N ASN A 77 2.77 11.21 4.26
CA ASN A 77 3.16 11.08 2.86
C ASN A 77 2.56 9.86 2.17
N ARG A 78 1.90 8.95 2.91
CA ARG A 78 1.27 7.76 2.35
C ARG A 78 -0.01 7.39 3.09
N ALA A 79 -1.03 7.04 2.32
CA ALA A 79 -2.32 6.63 2.82
C ALA A 79 -2.87 5.46 1.98
N VAL A 80 -3.42 4.46 2.66
CA VAL A 80 -4.21 3.40 2.04
C VAL A 80 -5.59 3.96 1.73
N ILE A 81 -6.00 3.90 0.46
CA ILE A 81 -7.27 4.46 -0.04
C ILE A 81 -8.27 3.42 -0.51
N GLY A 82 -7.90 2.15 -0.52
CA GLY A 82 -8.81 1.07 -0.90
C GLY A 82 -8.19 -0.30 -0.70
N VAL A 83 -9.05 -1.26 -0.38
CA VAL A 83 -8.76 -2.68 -0.45
C VAL A 83 -9.06 -3.16 -1.86
N VAL A 84 -8.19 -3.99 -2.42
CA VAL A 84 -8.24 -4.45 -3.80
C VAL A 84 -8.79 -5.88 -3.82
N ASP A 85 -9.97 -6.06 -4.40
CA ASP A 85 -10.61 -7.38 -4.54
C ASP A 85 -9.91 -8.25 -5.58
N ALA A 86 -9.59 -7.67 -6.74
CA ALA A 86 -8.97 -8.36 -7.86
C ALA A 86 -8.12 -7.40 -8.70
N VAL A 87 -7.11 -7.96 -9.36
CA VAL A 87 -6.30 -7.26 -10.34
C VAL A 87 -6.31 -8.04 -11.65
N GLU A 88 -6.89 -7.44 -12.68
CA GLU A 88 -6.99 -8.04 -14.00
C GLU A 88 -5.98 -7.41 -14.95
N TRP A 89 -5.15 -8.25 -15.57
CA TRP A 89 -4.17 -7.82 -16.56
C TRP A 89 -4.74 -8.05 -17.95
N PHE A 90 -4.97 -6.97 -18.69
CA PHE A 90 -5.26 -7.11 -20.10
C PHE A 90 -3.98 -7.47 -20.85
N SER A 91 -3.92 -8.70 -21.37
CA SER A 91 -2.89 -9.10 -22.33
C SER A 91 -3.45 -8.92 -23.73
N PRO A 92 -2.96 -7.96 -24.54
CA PRO A 92 -3.33 -7.90 -25.95
C PRO A 92 -2.74 -9.14 -26.64
N ALA A 93 -3.59 -10.14 -26.84
CA ALA A 93 -3.40 -11.40 -27.56
C ALA A 93 -1.95 -11.73 -28.01
N GLY A 94 -1.31 -12.71 -27.33
CA GLY A 94 -0.21 -13.48 -27.94
C GLY A 94 1.03 -13.80 -27.08
N GLY A 95 1.10 -13.45 -25.81
CA GLY A 95 2.24 -13.79 -24.95
C GLY A 95 1.83 -14.69 -23.80
N ALA A 96 2.22 -15.97 -23.83
CA ALA A 96 2.11 -16.85 -22.67
C ALA A 96 2.82 -16.22 -21.47
N GLN A 97 2.08 -15.91 -20.41
CA GLN A 97 2.63 -15.37 -19.18
C GLN A 97 3.43 -16.48 -18.50
N ARG A 98 4.77 -16.37 -18.49
CA ARG A 98 5.61 -17.31 -17.74
C ARG A 98 5.38 -17.03 -16.25
N PRO A 99 5.07 -18.06 -15.43
CA PRO A 99 4.89 -17.84 -14.00
C PRO A 99 6.17 -17.22 -13.40
N PRO A 100 6.04 -16.37 -12.36
CA PRO A 100 7.20 -15.78 -11.69
C PRO A 100 8.12 -16.92 -11.23
N GLY A 101 9.40 -16.80 -11.60
CA GLY A 101 10.42 -17.78 -11.23
C GLY A 101 10.59 -17.84 -9.72
N PRO A 102 11.11 -18.96 -9.19
CA PRO A 102 11.37 -19.09 -7.76
C PRO A 102 12.29 -17.96 -7.27
N PRO A 103 12.12 -17.49 -6.02
CA PRO A 103 12.96 -16.44 -5.46
C PRO A 103 14.44 -16.87 -5.49
N ALA A 104 15.31 -15.92 -5.82
CA ALA A 104 16.76 -16.13 -5.86
C ALA A 104 17.29 -16.61 -4.49
N PRO A 105 18.34 -17.47 -4.48
CA PRO A 105 18.86 -18.10 -3.26
C PRO A 105 19.44 -17.10 -2.26
#